data_AF-A0A0R1WRT6-F1
#
_entry.id   AF-A0A0R1WRT6-F1
#
_cell.length_a   1.000
_cell.length_b   1.000
_cell.length_c   1.000
_cell.angle_alpha   90.00
_cell.angle_beta   90.00
_cell.angle_gamma   90.00
#
_symmetry.space_group_name_H-M   'P 1'
#
loop_
_entity.id
_entity.type
_entity.pdbx_description
1 polymer ?
#
loop_
_entity_poly.entity_id
_entity_poly.type
_entity_poly.pdbx_seq_one_letter_code
_entity_poly.pdbx_strand_id
1 'polypeptide(L)'
;MKFTSKSATLVAALLMATTGAITTLSSNNTEVNAATVATVKSGVTAQLYNSNGAWVTDRALAPNTAWRVGTISKIAGVTMYQVATNEYLRASDSTLTGQPQQQATTSLVATMNSNGGPLYFSATKGDPARYQTMGANTAWRVSHVVSNGKDTFYEVGLGTFVNAKDAQLNMTPSNVETIGFDPYLGMK
;
A
#
# COMPACT_ATOMS: atom_id res chain seq x y z
N MET A 1 -38.21 -3.41 54.87
CA MET A 1 -37.12 -4.19 54.24
C MET A 1 -37.76 -5.13 53.22
N LYS A 2 -37.33 -5.35 51.98
CA LYS A 2 -36.20 -4.96 51.13
C LYS A 2 -36.68 -5.40 49.72
N PHE A 3 -36.59 -4.53 48.72
CA PHE A 3 -36.78 -4.91 47.31
C PHE A 3 -35.52 -5.62 46.82
N THR A 4 -35.66 -6.75 46.10
CA THR A 4 -34.61 -7.21 45.19
C THR A 4 -35.23 -7.89 43.98
N SER A 5 -35.08 -7.21 42.84
CA SER A 5 -35.30 -7.68 41.46
C SER A 5 -34.33 -8.78 41.06
N LYS A 6 -34.71 -9.64 40.10
CA LYS A 6 -33.77 -10.16 39.09
C LYS A 6 -34.49 -10.33 37.75
N SER A 7 -34.08 -9.52 36.78
CA SER A 7 -34.44 -9.65 35.37
C SER A 7 -33.34 -10.37 34.59
N ALA A 8 -33.78 -11.22 33.66
CA ALA A 8 -33.23 -11.56 32.34
C ALA A 8 -31.74 -11.93 32.15
N THR A 9 -31.52 -13.07 31.50
CA THR A 9 -30.50 -13.15 30.44
C THR A 9 -30.97 -14.10 29.34
N LEU A 10 -31.35 -13.54 28.19
CA LEU A 10 -31.57 -14.25 26.94
C LEU A 10 -30.21 -14.71 26.41
N VAL A 11 -30.05 -16.01 26.17
CA VAL A 11 -28.90 -16.54 25.42
C VAL A 11 -29.18 -16.31 23.94
N ALA A 12 -28.61 -15.25 23.38
CA ALA A 12 -28.51 -15.07 21.94
C ALA A 12 -27.20 -15.73 21.47
N ALA A 13 -27.29 -16.97 20.98
CA ALA A 13 -26.21 -17.60 20.23
C ALA A 13 -26.16 -16.97 18.84
N LEU A 14 -25.22 -16.04 18.61
CA LEU A 14 -24.98 -15.49 17.29
C LEU A 14 -24.16 -16.50 16.48
N LEU A 15 -24.83 -17.17 15.55
CA LEU A 15 -24.20 -17.99 14.51
C LEU A 15 -23.25 -17.10 13.69
N MET A 16 -21.97 -17.44 13.66
CA MET A 16 -21.03 -16.96 12.65
C MET A 16 -20.37 -18.16 11.97
N ALA A 17 -21.15 -18.83 11.13
CA ALA A 17 -20.61 -19.64 10.05
C ALA A 17 -20.88 -18.90 8.75
N THR A 18 -19.84 -18.46 8.08
CA THR A 18 -19.69 -18.62 6.62
C THR A 18 -18.27 -18.23 6.28
N THR A 19 -17.55 -19.26 5.85
CA THR A 19 -16.25 -19.24 5.20
C THR A 19 -16.19 -18.10 4.17
N GLY A 20 -15.45 -17.05 4.49
CA GLY A 20 -15.02 -16.08 3.50
C GLY A 20 -13.97 -16.74 2.61
N ALA A 21 -14.37 -17.28 1.46
CA ALA A 21 -13.43 -17.54 0.38
C ALA A 21 -12.92 -16.17 -0.09
N ILE A 22 -11.79 -15.72 0.46
CA ILE A 22 -11.09 -14.54 -0.06
C ILE A 22 -10.45 -14.97 -1.38
N THR A 23 -11.10 -14.67 -2.50
CA THR A 23 -10.49 -14.72 -3.83
C THR A 23 -9.54 -13.54 -3.96
N THR A 24 -8.28 -13.73 -3.58
CA THR A 24 -7.24 -12.74 -3.85
C THR A 24 -6.91 -12.76 -5.34
N LEU A 25 -7.39 -11.76 -6.08
CA LEU A 25 -6.92 -11.47 -7.43
C LEU A 25 -5.52 -10.84 -7.31
N SER A 26 -4.48 -11.67 -7.28
CA SER A 26 -3.11 -11.19 -7.49
C SER A 26 -2.92 -10.91 -8.96
N SER A 27 -3.03 -9.63 -9.35
CA SER A 27 -2.57 -9.17 -10.66
C SER A 27 -1.04 -9.21 -10.66
N ASN A 28 -0.47 -10.31 -11.17
CA ASN A 28 0.94 -10.37 -11.52
C ASN A 28 1.14 -9.49 -12.76
N ASN A 29 1.32 -8.18 -12.55
CA ASN A 29 1.76 -7.29 -13.61
C ASN A 29 3.18 -7.73 -13.98
N THR A 30 3.33 -8.35 -15.16
CA THR A 30 4.63 -8.44 -15.81
C THR A 30 5.05 -7.00 -16.09
N GLU A 31 6.10 -6.53 -15.42
CA GLU A 31 6.69 -5.22 -15.68
C GLU A 31 7.36 -5.26 -17.05
N VAL A 32 6.55 -5.12 -18.10
CA VAL A 32 7.09 -4.78 -19.42
C VAL A 32 7.51 -3.32 -19.31
N ASN A 33 8.83 -3.08 -19.23
CA ASN A 33 9.43 -1.75 -19.29
C ASN A 33 9.28 -1.20 -20.71
N ALA A 34 8.04 -0.89 -21.09
CA ALA A 34 7.74 -0.15 -22.31
C ALA A 34 8.14 1.31 -22.07
N ALA A 35 8.72 1.94 -23.09
CA ALA A 35 8.94 3.38 -23.05
C ALA A 35 7.60 4.10 -22.85
N THR A 36 7.55 5.06 -21.95
CA THR A 36 6.38 5.92 -21.78
C THR A 36 6.22 6.80 -23.02
N VAL A 37 5.01 6.83 -23.58
CA VAL A 37 4.67 7.55 -24.81
C VAL A 37 3.45 8.43 -24.57
N ALA A 38 3.57 9.71 -24.91
CA ALA A 38 2.47 10.66 -24.94
C ALA A 38 2.00 10.83 -26.39
N THR A 39 0.72 10.56 -26.65
CA THR A 39 0.09 10.77 -27.96
C THR A 39 -0.79 12.00 -27.91
N VAL A 40 -0.55 12.97 -28.78
CA VAL A 40 -1.37 14.18 -28.88
C VAL A 40 -2.80 13.80 -29.28
N LYS A 41 -3.79 14.36 -28.58
CA LYS A 41 -5.21 14.08 -28.83
C LYS A 41 -5.61 14.45 -30.26
N SER A 42 -6.58 13.74 -30.81
CA SER A 42 -7.13 14.05 -32.13
C SER A 42 -7.74 15.45 -32.15
N GLY A 43 -7.53 16.19 -33.24
CA GLY A 43 -7.98 17.57 -33.40
C GLY A 43 -7.23 18.62 -32.56
N VAL A 44 -6.22 18.23 -31.79
CA VAL A 44 -5.42 19.16 -30.96
C VAL A 44 -4.06 19.42 -31.61
N THR A 45 -3.78 20.68 -31.91
CA THR A 45 -2.41 21.14 -32.13
C THR A 45 -1.84 21.55 -30.77
N ALA A 46 -0.95 20.74 -30.21
CA ALA A 46 -0.51 20.92 -28.84
C ALA A 46 0.67 21.89 -28.74
N GLN A 47 0.47 22.95 -27.97
CA GLN A 47 1.50 23.93 -27.63
C GLN A 47 2.55 23.30 -26.70
N LEU A 48 3.81 23.65 -26.93
CA LEU A 48 4.93 23.26 -26.07
C LEU A 48 5.30 24.38 -25.10
N TYR A 49 5.80 23.96 -23.94
CA TYR A 49 6.20 24.81 -22.83
C TYR A 49 7.63 24.50 -22.44
N ASN A 50 8.36 25.49 -21.92
CA ASN A 50 9.66 25.26 -21.32
C ASN A 50 9.57 24.96 -19.82
N SER A 51 10.70 24.68 -19.18
CA SER A 51 10.78 24.37 -17.74
C SER A 51 10.25 25.48 -16.83
N ASN A 52 10.23 26.72 -17.32
CA ASN A 52 9.69 27.89 -16.61
C ASN A 52 8.18 28.08 -16.86
N GLY A 53 7.55 27.23 -17.68
CA GLY A 53 6.14 27.34 -18.06
C GLY A 53 5.86 28.37 -19.15
N ALA A 54 6.88 28.95 -19.78
CA ALA A 54 6.72 29.87 -20.91
C ALA A 54 6.55 29.09 -22.22
N TRP A 55 5.87 29.70 -23.18
CA TRP A 55 5.54 29.05 -24.46
C TRP A 55 6.77 28.97 -25.36
N VAL A 56 6.87 27.85 -26.08
CA VAL A 56 7.80 27.67 -27.18
C VAL A 56 7.10 28.14 -28.47
N THR A 57 7.50 29.29 -29.03
CA THR A 57 6.72 29.98 -30.07
C THR A 57 6.99 29.51 -31.49
N ASP A 58 8.08 28.78 -31.73
CA ASP A 58 8.53 28.35 -33.06
C ASP A 58 7.99 26.98 -33.48
N ARG A 59 7.32 26.24 -32.58
CA ARG A 59 6.82 24.88 -32.86
C ARG A 59 5.67 24.46 -31.97
N ALA A 60 4.90 23.51 -32.49
CA ALA A 60 3.83 22.80 -31.80
C ALA A 60 3.77 21.35 -32.30
N LEU A 61 3.08 20.49 -31.56
CA LEU A 61 2.91 19.08 -31.93
C LEU A 61 1.58 18.87 -32.66
N ALA A 62 1.62 18.16 -33.78
CA ALA A 62 0.43 17.87 -34.58
C ALA A 62 -0.48 16.83 -33.89
N PRO A 63 -1.80 16.85 -34.19
CA PRO A 63 -2.73 15.84 -33.67
C PRO A 63 -2.27 14.41 -33.97
N ASN A 64 -2.57 13.48 -33.06
CA ASN A 64 -2.30 12.04 -33.20
C ASN A 64 -0.81 11.67 -33.35
N THR A 65 0.12 12.59 -33.08
CA THR A 65 1.55 12.29 -33.06
C THR A 65 1.97 11.72 -31.71
N ALA A 66 2.82 10.69 -31.74
CA ALA A 66 3.31 10.00 -30.55
C ALA A 66 4.73 10.45 -30.20
N TRP A 67 4.96 10.75 -28.94
CA TRP A 67 6.21 11.31 -28.42
C TRP A 67 6.70 10.51 -27.24
N ARG A 68 7.97 10.10 -27.28
CA ARG A 68 8.60 9.44 -26.14
C ARG A 68 8.75 10.44 -25.00
N VAL A 69 8.33 10.02 -23.81
CA VAL A 69 8.38 10.85 -22.61
C VAL A 69 9.67 10.57 -21.86
N GLY A 70 10.43 11.63 -21.59
CA GLY A 70 11.62 11.57 -20.74
C GLY A 70 11.24 11.57 -19.26
N THR A 71 10.58 12.65 -18.84
CA THR A 71 10.14 12.86 -17.46
C THR A 71 8.72 13.41 -17.41
N ILE A 72 8.04 13.17 -16.29
CA ILE A 72 6.73 13.77 -16.00
C ILE A 72 6.93 14.73 -14.85
N SER A 73 6.58 16.00 -15.05
CA SER A 73 6.83 17.07 -14.10
C SER A 73 5.58 17.93 -13.92
N LYS A 74 5.48 18.60 -12.78
CA LYS A 74 4.50 19.68 -12.58
C LYS A 74 5.18 21.01 -12.83
N ILE A 75 4.76 21.73 -13.86
CA ILE A 75 5.23 23.07 -14.20
C ILE A 75 4.06 24.02 -13.98
N ALA A 76 4.25 25.01 -13.09
CA ALA A 76 3.18 25.92 -12.67
C ALA A 76 1.89 25.20 -12.20
N GLY A 77 2.03 24.06 -11.52
CA GLY A 77 0.91 23.25 -11.03
C GLY A 77 0.25 22.35 -12.09
N VAL A 78 0.63 22.46 -13.36
CA VAL A 78 0.11 21.64 -14.47
C VAL A 78 1.03 20.46 -14.72
N THR A 79 0.47 19.25 -14.79
CA THR A 79 1.22 18.06 -15.19
C THR A 79 1.62 18.16 -16.66
N MET A 80 2.90 18.03 -16.94
CA MET A 80 3.47 18.06 -18.27
C MET A 80 4.46 16.91 -18.50
N TYR A 81 4.59 16.51 -19.76
CA TYR A 81 5.43 15.42 -20.23
C TYR A 81 6.59 16.01 -21.02
N GLN A 82 7.82 15.72 -20.61
CA GLN A 82 9.00 16.15 -21.34
C GLN A 82 9.12 15.34 -22.63
N VAL A 83 9.05 16.04 -23.77
CA VAL A 83 9.14 15.44 -25.11
C VAL A 83 10.45 15.78 -25.82
N ALA A 84 11.14 16.83 -25.38
CA ALA A 84 12.49 17.17 -25.78
C ALA A 84 13.24 17.94 -24.66
N THR A 85 14.49 18.34 -24.93
CA THR A 85 15.27 19.16 -23.99
C THR A 85 14.56 20.48 -23.75
N ASN A 86 14.16 20.73 -22.50
CA ASN A 86 13.44 21.94 -22.11
C ASN A 86 12.12 22.17 -22.88
N GLU A 87 11.48 21.11 -23.37
CA GLU A 87 10.19 21.19 -24.05
C GLU A 87 9.21 20.17 -23.47
N TYR A 88 8.03 20.67 -23.10
CA TYR A 88 7.04 19.96 -22.30
C TYR A 88 5.67 20.08 -22.94
N LEU A 89 5.00 18.93 -23.08
CA LEU A 89 3.64 18.76 -23.56
C LEU A 89 2.68 18.67 -22.38
N ARG A 90 1.57 19.41 -22.39
CA ARG A 90 0.55 19.30 -21.32
C ARG A 90 -0.12 17.93 -21.33
N ALA A 91 -0.33 17.39 -20.13
CA ALA A 91 -1.08 16.15 -19.96
C ALA A 91 -2.53 16.26 -20.46
N SER A 92 -3.14 17.45 -20.38
CA SER A 92 -4.50 17.69 -20.88
C SER A 92 -4.63 17.53 -22.40
N ASP A 93 -3.55 17.72 -23.14
CA ASP A 93 -3.55 17.77 -24.61
C ASP A 93 -3.15 16.42 -25.22
N SER A 94 -2.86 15.42 -24.38
CA SER A 94 -2.36 14.12 -24.79
C SER A 94 -2.97 12.96 -24.00
N THR A 95 -2.79 11.75 -24.50
CA THR A 95 -3.00 10.50 -23.77
C THR A 95 -1.63 9.88 -23.50
N LEU A 96 -1.48 9.21 -22.36
CA LEU A 96 -0.19 8.64 -21.95
C LEU A 96 -0.30 7.11 -21.90
N THR A 97 0.64 6.42 -22.53
CA THR A 97 0.74 4.95 -22.55
C THR A 97 2.15 4.52 -22.17
N GLY A 98 2.33 3.23 -21.84
CA GLY A 98 3.65 2.71 -21.47
C GLY A 98 4.24 3.34 -20.21
N GLN A 99 3.41 3.97 -19.36
CA GLN A 99 3.84 4.18 -17.98
C GLN A 99 3.95 2.80 -17.33
N PRO A 100 5.04 2.48 -16.59
CA PRO A 100 4.89 1.50 -15.54
C PRO A 100 3.75 2.03 -14.68
N GLN A 101 2.66 1.26 -14.57
CA GLN A 101 1.63 1.61 -13.59
C GLN A 101 2.40 1.83 -12.29
N GLN A 102 2.37 3.05 -11.74
CA GLN A 102 2.69 3.23 -10.33
C GLN A 102 1.76 2.26 -9.64
N GLN A 103 2.33 1.12 -9.19
CA GLN A 103 1.60 0.14 -8.42
C GLN A 103 0.86 0.97 -7.39
N ALA A 104 -0.47 0.86 -7.38
CA ALA A 104 -1.19 1.20 -6.18
C ALA A 104 -0.50 0.33 -5.14
N THR A 105 0.39 0.93 -4.33
CA THR A 105 0.94 0.27 -3.16
C THR A 105 -0.25 0.19 -2.23
N THR A 106 -1.07 -0.83 -2.46
CA THR A 106 -2.08 -1.25 -1.53
C THR A 106 -1.28 -1.53 -0.27
N SER A 107 -1.39 -0.63 0.71
CA SER A 107 -0.63 -0.76 1.93
C SER A 107 -1.03 -2.10 2.53
N LEU A 108 -0.03 -2.93 2.84
CA LEU A 108 -0.26 -4.13 3.61
C LEU A 108 -0.81 -3.67 4.96
N VAL A 109 -1.95 -4.22 5.36
CA VAL A 109 -2.64 -3.86 6.60
C VAL A 109 -2.88 -5.13 7.38
N ALA A 110 -2.45 -5.14 8.64
CA ALA A 110 -2.75 -6.16 9.62
C ALA A 110 -3.91 -5.69 10.49
N THR A 111 -5.00 -6.45 10.50
CA THR A 111 -6.15 -6.24 11.39
C THR A 111 -6.11 -7.26 12.51
N MET A 112 -6.07 -6.79 13.76
CA MET A 112 -6.07 -7.67 14.93
C MET A 112 -7.36 -8.46 15.06
N ASN A 113 -7.26 -9.72 15.46
CA ASN A 113 -8.40 -10.59 15.74
C ASN A 113 -9.23 -10.04 16.92
N SER A 114 -10.42 -10.63 17.13
CA SER A 114 -11.37 -10.22 18.19
C SER A 114 -10.83 -10.27 19.62
N ASN A 115 -9.70 -10.97 19.84
CA ASN A 115 -9.05 -11.06 21.15
C ASN A 115 -7.90 -10.06 21.34
N GLY A 116 -7.56 -9.29 20.29
CA GLY A 116 -6.32 -8.52 20.26
C GLY A 116 -5.09 -9.42 20.31
N GLY A 117 -3.95 -8.86 20.70
CA GLY A 117 -2.71 -9.62 20.84
C GLY A 117 -1.60 -8.81 21.47
N PRO A 118 -0.54 -9.46 21.97
CA PRO A 118 0.62 -8.77 22.53
C PRO A 118 1.42 -8.04 21.45
N LEU A 119 2.06 -6.95 21.83
CA LEU A 119 3.11 -6.30 21.04
C LEU A 119 4.47 -6.92 21.35
N TYR A 120 5.24 -7.17 20.29
CA TYR A 120 6.61 -7.65 20.32
C TYR A 120 7.54 -6.53 19.89
N PHE A 121 8.72 -6.43 20.51
CA PHE A 121 9.68 -5.36 20.21
C PHE A 121 11.03 -5.92 19.79
N SER A 122 11.68 -5.26 18.83
CA SER A 122 13.08 -5.59 18.51
C SER A 122 14.01 -5.34 19.70
N ALA A 123 13.73 -4.31 20.50
CA ALA A 123 14.48 -3.99 21.72
C ALA A 123 14.47 -5.12 22.75
N THR A 124 13.42 -5.94 22.77
CA THR A 124 13.29 -7.10 23.65
C THR A 124 13.61 -8.41 22.93
N LYS A 125 14.26 -8.36 21.77
CA LYS A 125 14.55 -9.53 20.91
C LYS A 125 13.29 -10.36 20.59
N GLY A 126 12.13 -9.69 20.50
CA GLY A 126 10.86 -10.35 20.25
C GLY A 126 10.19 -10.94 21.49
N ASP A 127 10.56 -10.53 22.70
CA ASP A 127 9.73 -10.83 23.88
C ASP A 127 8.49 -9.93 23.92
N PRO A 128 7.30 -10.48 24.24
CA PRO A 128 6.08 -9.69 24.32
C PRO A 128 6.09 -8.75 25.52
N ALA A 129 5.64 -7.51 25.34
CA ALA A 129 5.38 -6.63 26.46
C ALA A 129 4.15 -7.13 27.23
N ARG A 130 4.35 -7.67 28.43
CA ARG A 130 3.30 -8.29 29.28
C ARG A 130 2.10 -7.39 29.60
N TYR A 131 2.15 -6.08 29.30
CA TYR A 131 1.09 -5.12 29.56
C TYR A 131 0.75 -4.22 28.36
N GLN A 132 1.33 -4.46 27.18
CA GLN A 132 0.97 -3.73 25.96
C GLN A 132 0.28 -4.69 25.01
N THR A 133 -1.05 -4.69 25.06
CA THR A 133 -1.90 -5.40 24.10
C THR A 133 -2.44 -4.42 23.08
N MET A 134 -2.49 -4.86 21.84
CA MET A 134 -3.16 -4.14 20.78
C MET A 134 -4.67 -4.43 20.85
N GLY A 135 -5.49 -3.39 20.73
CA GLY A 135 -6.94 -3.51 20.78
C GLY A 135 -7.49 -4.41 19.68
N ALA A 136 -8.50 -5.22 20.00
CA ALA A 136 -9.20 -6.06 19.05
C ALA A 136 -9.76 -5.26 17.87
N ASN A 137 -9.73 -5.83 16.66
CA ASN A 137 -10.24 -5.23 15.42
C ASN A 137 -9.58 -3.90 15.02
N THR A 138 -8.44 -3.54 15.62
CA THR A 138 -7.64 -2.40 15.16
C THR A 138 -6.81 -2.80 13.96
N ALA A 139 -6.68 -1.89 12.99
CA ALA A 139 -5.98 -2.13 11.73
C ALA A 139 -4.76 -1.22 11.62
N TRP A 140 -3.62 -1.80 11.25
CA TRP A 140 -2.33 -1.11 11.22
C TRP A 140 -1.60 -1.39 9.93
N ARG A 141 -0.94 -0.36 9.39
CA ARG A 141 -0.09 -0.52 8.21
C ARG A 141 1.12 -1.36 8.59
N VAL A 142 1.45 -2.31 7.74
CA VAL A 142 2.60 -3.20 7.89
C VAL A 142 3.73 -2.67 7.01
N SER A 143 4.89 -2.41 7.62
CA SER A 143 6.12 -2.02 6.91
C SER A 143 6.92 -3.23 6.44
N HIS A 144 7.07 -4.24 7.30
CA HIS A 144 7.80 -5.47 7.01
C HIS A 144 7.05 -6.70 7.52
N VAL A 145 7.20 -7.82 6.82
CA VAL A 145 6.80 -9.14 7.31
C VAL A 145 8.07 -9.94 7.56
N VAL A 146 8.22 -10.44 8.77
CA VAL A 146 9.46 -11.06 9.23
C VAL A 146 9.18 -12.42 9.85
N SER A 147 10.07 -13.39 9.66
CA SER A 147 9.96 -14.72 10.26
C SER A 147 11.23 -15.08 11.01
N ASN A 148 11.08 -15.77 12.13
CA ASN A 148 12.19 -16.37 12.89
C ASN A 148 12.36 -17.87 12.58
N GLY A 149 11.73 -18.36 11.50
CA GLY A 149 11.71 -19.78 11.12
C GLY A 149 10.64 -20.63 11.82
N LYS A 150 9.99 -20.13 12.88
CA LYS A 150 8.88 -20.80 13.59
C LYS A 150 7.57 -20.02 13.53
N ASP A 151 7.66 -18.71 13.74
CA ASP A 151 6.57 -17.77 13.76
C ASP A 151 6.83 -16.64 12.76
N THR A 152 5.75 -16.01 12.31
CA THR A 152 5.77 -14.84 11.43
C THR A 152 5.22 -13.64 12.18
N PHE A 153 5.84 -12.49 11.99
CA PHE A 153 5.50 -11.24 12.63
C PHE A 153 5.34 -10.12 11.60
N TYR A 154 4.46 -9.17 11.89
CA TYR A 154 4.20 -8.01 11.07
C TYR A 154 4.67 -6.75 11.81
N GLU A 155 5.60 -5.99 11.21
CA GLU A 155 6.04 -4.73 11.77
C GLU A 155 4.97 -3.66 11.50
N VAL A 156 4.39 -3.11 12.57
CA VAL A 156 3.27 -2.13 12.53
C VAL A 156 3.70 -0.73 12.99
N GLY A 157 4.95 -0.59 13.40
CA GLY A 157 5.61 0.63 13.83
C GLY A 157 7.10 0.34 14.03
N LEU A 158 7.95 1.37 14.10
CA LEU A 158 9.40 1.20 14.16
C LEU A 158 9.81 0.21 15.29
N GLY A 159 10.30 -0.97 14.89
CA GLY A 159 10.72 -2.01 15.83
C GLY A 159 9.59 -2.62 16.67
N THR A 160 8.34 -2.44 16.27
CA THR A 160 7.12 -2.93 16.96
C THR A 160 6.37 -3.90 16.06
N PHE A 161 6.09 -5.09 16.59
CA PHE A 161 5.61 -6.22 15.82
C PHE A 161 4.37 -6.85 16.45
N VAL A 162 3.52 -7.44 15.61
CA VAL A 162 2.40 -8.31 16.01
C VAL A 162 2.59 -9.70 15.41
N ASN A 163 2.12 -10.75 16.11
CA ASN A 163 2.22 -12.13 15.60
C ASN A 163 1.14 -12.38 14.53
N ALA A 164 1.51 -13.08 13.45
CA ALA A 164 0.60 -13.47 12.38
C ALA A 164 -0.58 -14.34 12.84
N LYS A 165 -0.47 -15.03 13.98
CA LYS A 165 -1.57 -15.80 14.58
C LYS A 165 -2.68 -14.92 15.14
N ASP A 166 -2.34 -13.69 15.52
CA ASP A 166 -3.24 -12.75 16.19
C ASP A 166 -3.80 -11.67 15.25
N ALA A 167 -3.38 -11.66 13.98
CA ALA A 167 -3.76 -10.65 13.00
C ALA A 167 -3.98 -11.23 11.59
N GLN A 168 -4.95 -10.67 10.87
CA GLN A 168 -5.22 -11.01 9.48
C GLN A 168 -4.72 -9.90 8.55
N LEU A 169 -4.05 -10.30 7.45
CA LEU A 169 -3.61 -9.38 6.42
C LEU A 169 -4.69 -9.15 5.36
N ASN A 170 -4.79 -7.92 4.86
CA ASN A 170 -5.68 -7.57 3.74
C ASN A 170 -5.23 -8.15 2.38
N MET A 171 -3.98 -8.62 2.28
CA MET A 171 -3.41 -9.27 1.10
C MET A 171 -2.22 -10.15 1.48
N THR A 172 -1.77 -10.98 0.55
CA THR A 172 -0.56 -11.78 0.72
C THR A 172 0.67 -10.86 0.65
N PRO A 173 1.61 -10.92 1.60
CA PRO A 173 2.81 -10.11 1.54
C PRO A 173 3.70 -10.56 0.37
N SER A 174 4.25 -9.60 -0.37
CA SER A 174 5.15 -9.88 -1.49
C SER A 174 6.53 -10.37 -1.05
N ASN A 175 6.96 -10.03 0.17
CA ASN A 175 8.24 -10.41 0.75
C ASN A 175 8.07 -10.79 2.22
N VAL A 176 8.79 -11.84 2.64
CA VAL A 176 8.93 -12.24 4.05
C VAL A 176 10.42 -12.35 4.34
N GLU A 177 10.93 -11.48 5.21
CA GLU A 177 12.33 -11.47 5.59
C GLU A 177 12.59 -12.47 6.71
N THR A 178 13.71 -13.19 6.65
CA THR A 178 14.14 -14.02 7.78
C THR A 178 15.00 -13.17 8.69
N ILE A 179 14.58 -13.04 9.94
CA ILE A 179 15.34 -12.29 10.95
C ILE A 179 15.74 -13.22 12.10
N GLY A 180 16.94 -12.99 12.61
CA GLY A 180 17.46 -13.66 13.79
C GLY A 180 16.82 -13.11 15.06
N PHE A 181 15.52 -13.33 15.27
CA PHE A 181 15.01 -13.39 16.63
C PHE A 181 15.42 -14.74 17.17
N ASP A 182 16.51 -14.79 17.92
CA ASP A 182 16.86 -16.00 18.67
C ASP A 182 15.63 -16.36 19.52
N PRO A 183 14.99 -17.54 19.31
CA PRO A 183 13.82 -17.91 20.07
C PRO A 183 14.25 -18.01 21.53
N TYR A 184 13.67 -17.17 22.39
CA TYR A 184 13.86 -17.30 23.83
C TYR A 184 13.36 -18.69 24.24
N LEU A 185 14.30 -19.62 24.43
CA LEU A 185 14.07 -20.87 25.12
C LEU A 185 13.59 -20.47 26.52
N GLY A 186 12.29 -20.64 26.73
CA GLY A 186 11.58 -20.17 27.92
C GLY A 186 12.33 -20.46 29.21
N MET A 187 12.38 -19.42 30.06
CA MET A 187 12.63 -19.43 31.50
C MET A 187 13.83 -20.24 32.03
N LYS A 188 14.67 -19.56 32.80
CA LYS A 188 14.86 -19.97 34.20
C LYS A 188 14.43 -18.84 35.11
#